data_AF-A0A1I6VYJ8-F1
#
_entry.id   AF-A0A1I6VYJ8-F1
#
_cell.length_a   1.000
_cell.length_b   1.000
_cell.length_c   1.000
_cell.angle_alpha   90.00
_cell.angle_beta   90.00
_cell.angle_gamma   90.00
#
_symmetry.space_group_name_H-M   'P 1'
#
loop_
_entity.id
_entity.type
_entity.pdbx_description
1 polymer ?
#
loop_
_entity_poly.entity_id
_entity_poly.type
_entity_poly.pdbx_seq_one_letter_code
_entity_poly.pdbx_strand_id
1 'polypeptide(L)'
;MAKNTSILLGDYFNNFINEQVQSGKFSSASEVVRAALRLFEHEETKKAELIKELKKGEKSGFVTDFKRDIFLKSLHQKYGEE
;
A
#
# COMPACT_ATOMS: atom_id res chain seq x y z
N MET A 1 9.86 15.74 -17.43
CA MET A 1 11.33 15.94 -17.36
C MET A 1 11.79 15.64 -15.95
N ALA A 2 12.90 14.93 -15.77
CA ALA A 2 13.49 14.76 -14.44
C ALA A 2 13.89 16.14 -13.90
N LYS A 3 13.49 16.46 -12.66
CA LYS A 3 13.93 17.67 -11.95
C LYS A 3 14.98 17.26 -10.93
N ASN A 4 16.13 17.93 -10.93
CA ASN A 4 17.13 17.76 -9.89
C ASN A 4 16.70 18.57 -8.67
N THR A 5 16.65 17.92 -7.51
CA THR A 5 16.20 18.54 -6.26
C THR A 5 17.28 18.34 -5.20
N SER A 6 17.69 19.44 -4.58
CA SER A 6 18.56 19.40 -3.40
C SER A 6 17.68 19.29 -2.16
N ILE A 7 18.01 18.36 -1.26
CA ILE A 7 17.25 18.06 -0.06
C ILE A 7 18.23 18.00 1.11
N LEU A 8 17.90 18.66 2.22
CA LEU A 8 18.65 18.53 3.47
C LEU A 8 18.11 17.32 4.25
N LEU A 9 19.01 16.39 4.56
CA LEU A 9 18.72 15.20 5.37
C LEU A 9 19.53 15.28 6.66
N GLY A 10 18.91 14.92 7.77
CA GLY A 10 19.61 14.78 9.05
C GLY A 10 20.60 13.61 9.04
N ASP A 11 21.52 13.61 9.99
CA ASP A 11 22.63 12.65 10.07
C ASP A 11 22.16 11.19 10.08
N TYR A 12 21.05 10.90 10.75
CA TYR A 12 20.44 9.57 10.77
C TYR A 12 20.17 9.02 9.37
N PHE A 13 19.51 9.82 8.51
CA PHE A 13 19.17 9.38 7.16
C PHE A 13 20.38 9.39 6.23
N ASN A 14 21.35 10.29 6.45
CA ASN A 14 22.61 10.25 5.72
C ASN A 14 23.38 8.95 5.99
N ASN A 15 23.48 8.54 7.26
CA ASN A 15 24.13 7.29 7.63
C ASN A 15 23.41 6.08 7.03
N PHE A 16 22.08 6.03 7.14
CA PHE A 16 21.28 4.97 6.52
C PHE A 16 21.49 4.89 4.99
N ILE A 17 21.46 6.02 4.28
CA ILE A 17 21.68 6.04 2.84
C ILE A 17 23.09 5.57 2.50
N ASN A 18 24.10 5.99 3.26
CA ASN A 18 25.48 5.57 3.06
C ASN A 18 25.65 4.06 3.27
N GLU A 19 25.04 3.48 4.31
CA GLU A 19 25.05 2.03 4.54
C GLU A 19 24.39 1.27 3.37
N GLN A 20 23.26 1.75 2.87
CA GLN A 20 22.57 1.15 1.73
C GLN A 20 23.42 1.18 0.45
N VAL A 21 24.14 2.27 0.19
CA VAL A 21 25.05 2.38 -0.95
C VAL A 21 26.29 1.51 -0.75
N GLN A 22 26.91 1.53 0.43
CA GLN A 22 28.09 0.71 0.76
C GLN A 22 27.80 -0.79 0.71
N SER A 23 26.57 -1.20 1.02
CA SER A 23 26.14 -2.60 0.88
C SER A 23 26.12 -3.09 -0.57
N GLY A 24 26.25 -2.20 -1.55
CA GLY A 24 26.15 -2.52 -2.98
C GLY A 24 24.72 -2.70 -3.49
N LYS A 25 23.71 -2.62 -2.62
CA LYS A 25 22.30 -2.75 -2.99
C LYS A 25 21.80 -1.61 -3.87
N PHE A 26 22.38 -0.42 -3.74
CA PHE A 26 22.05 0.76 -4.54
C PHE A 26 23.31 1.45 -5.04
N SER A 27 23.24 2.02 -6.23
CA SER A 27 24.38 2.71 -6.89
C SER A 27 24.59 4.14 -6.41
N SER A 28 23.56 4.77 -5.83
CA SER A 28 23.62 6.17 -5.39
C SER A 28 22.54 6.52 -4.35
N ALA A 29 22.76 7.61 -3.62
CA ALA A 29 21.78 8.19 -2.71
C ALA A 29 20.44 8.50 -3.41
N SER A 30 20.49 9.04 -4.63
CA SER A 30 19.29 9.34 -5.42
C SER A 30 18.51 8.08 -5.80
N GLU A 31 19.15 6.91 -5.88
CA GLU A 31 18.46 5.64 -6.10
C GLU A 31 17.75 5.16 -4.84
N VAL A 32 18.42 5.25 -3.67
CA VAL A 32 17.82 4.94 -2.36
C VAL A 32 16.57 5.80 -2.12
N VAL A 33 16.68 7.12 -2.34
CA VAL A 33 15.56 8.05 -2.16
C VAL A 33 14.42 7.73 -3.12
N ARG A 34 14.70 7.41 -4.39
CA ARG A 34 13.65 6.99 -5.35
C ARG A 34 12.96 5.70 -4.93
N ALA A 35 13.71 4.71 -4.43
CA ALA A 35 13.14 3.47 -3.94
C ALA A 35 12.22 3.71 -2.73
N ALA A 36 12.64 4.56 -1.79
CA ALA A 36 11.83 4.95 -0.64
C ALA A 36 10.54 5.67 -1.06
N LEU A 37 10.63 6.62 -2.01
CA LEU A 37 9.46 7.35 -2.50
C LEU A 37 8.46 6.44 -3.23
N ARG A 38 8.93 5.43 -3.98
CA ARG A 38 8.04 4.45 -4.61
C ARG A 38 7.27 3.61 -3.57
N LEU A 39 7.97 3.21 -2.50
CA LEU A 39 7.31 2.48 -1.41
C LEU A 39 6.27 3.36 -0.72
N PHE A 40 6.62 4.60 -0.43
CA PHE A 40 5.70 5.57 0.17
C PHE A 40 4.47 5.83 -0.70
N GLU A 41 4.65 6.04 -2.01
CA GLU A 41 3.54 6.22 -2.97
C GLU A 41 2.60 5.00 -2.97
N HIS A 42 3.16 3.79 -2.96
CA HIS A 42 2.39 2.55 -2.94
C HIS A 42 1.56 2.39 -1.66
N GLU A 43 2.16 2.72 -0.51
CA GLU A 43 1.48 2.66 0.79
C GLU A 43 0.33 3.68 0.87
N GLU A 44 0.57 4.93 0.45
CA GLU A 44 -0.47 5.96 0.45
C GLU A 44 -1.60 5.62 -0.54
N THR A 45 -1.28 5.05 -1.71
CA THR A 45 -2.28 4.60 -2.68
C THR A 45 -3.16 3.49 -2.09
N LYS A 46 -2.54 2.44 -1.51
CA LYS A 46 -3.27 1.34 -0.87
C LYS A 46 -4.15 1.83 0.27
N LYS A 47 -3.64 2.74 1.09
CA LYS A 47 -4.38 3.32 2.22
C LYS A 47 -5.59 4.12 1.73
N ALA A 48 -5.42 4.93 0.69
CA ALA A 48 -6.51 5.70 0.11
C ALA A 48 -7.61 4.78 -0.46
N GLU A 49 -7.23 3.72 -1.17
CA GLU A 49 -8.17 2.71 -1.68
C GLU A 49 -8.90 1.97 -0.56
N LEU A 50 -8.19 1.55 0.48
CA LEU A 50 -8.80 0.89 1.64
C LEU A 50 -9.84 1.79 2.32
N ILE A 51 -9.49 3.06 2.58
CA ILE A 51 -10.42 4.02 3.19
C ILE A 51 -11.64 4.24 2.29
N LYS A 52 -11.45 4.28 0.97
CA LYS A 52 -12.56 4.41 0.01
C LYS A 52 -13.52 3.22 0.09
N GLU A 53 -13.01 2.00 0.10
CA GLU A 53 -13.86 0.80 0.18
C GLU A 53 -14.52 0.65 1.55
N LEU A 54 -13.84 1.02 2.64
CA LEU A 54 -14.46 1.06 3.97
C LEU A 54 -15.64 2.04 4.03
N LYS A 55 -15.46 3.26 3.52
CA LYS A 55 -16.56 4.26 3.42
C LYS A 55 -17.73 3.76 2.57
N LYS A 56 -17.46 2.97 1.53
CA LYS A 56 -18.50 2.35 0.71
C LYS A 56 -19.26 1.28 1.50
N GLY A 57 -18.56 0.46 2.28
CA GLY A 57 -19.16 -0.52 3.18
C GLY A 57 -20.04 0.14 4.24
N GLU A 58 -19.55 1.19 4.92
CA GLU A 58 -20.33 1.96 5.90
C GLU A 58 -21.63 2.54 5.29
N LYS A 59 -21.57 3.03 4.05
CA LYS A 59 -22.72 3.58 3.32
C LYS A 59 -23.68 2.51 2.79
N SER A 60 -23.26 1.25 2.69
CA SER A 60 -24.13 0.15 2.23
C SER A 60 -25.16 -0.29 3.27
N GLY A 61 -25.05 0.23 4.50
CA GLY A 61 -25.89 -0.16 5.62
C GLY A 61 -25.45 -1.49 6.24
N PHE A 62 -26.12 -1.88 7.32
CA PHE A 62 -25.80 -3.09 8.07
C PHE A 62 -26.93 -4.10 7.95
N VAL A 63 -26.57 -5.36 7.70
CA VAL A 63 -27.50 -6.49 7.79
C VAL A 63 -27.55 -6.96 9.24
N THR A 64 -28.72 -6.86 9.87
CA THR A 64 -28.89 -7.16 11.31
C THR A 64 -29.11 -8.65 11.59
N ASP A 65 -29.51 -9.44 10.59
CA ASP A 65 -29.91 -10.84 10.70
C ASP A 65 -29.07 -11.78 9.81
N PHE A 66 -27.76 -11.52 9.73
CA PHE A 66 -26.86 -12.30 8.87
C PHE A 66 -26.74 -13.78 9.30
N LYS A 67 -27.38 -14.67 8.54
CA LYS A 67 -27.29 -16.14 8.72
C LYS A 67 -26.25 -16.74 7.79
N ARG A 68 -25.07 -17.04 8.35
CA ARG A 68 -23.90 -17.57 7.62
C ARG A 68 -24.21 -18.83 6.80
N ASP A 69 -24.96 -19.78 7.35
CA ASP A 69 -25.25 -21.07 6.69
C ASP A 69 -26.12 -20.91 5.45
N ILE A 70 -27.11 -20.00 5.50
CA ILE A 70 -27.97 -19.70 4.36
C ILE A 70 -27.16 -18.97 3.28
N PHE A 71 -26.33 -18.02 3.69
CA PHE A 71 -25.44 -17.29 2.78
C PHE A 71 -24.47 -18.23 2.06
N LEU A 72 -23.83 -19.16 2.78
CA LEU A 72 -22.91 -20.13 2.19
C LEU A 72 -23.60 -21.07 1.19
N LYS A 73 -24.79 -21.59 1.55
CA LYS A 73 -25.60 -22.39 0.61
C LYS A 73 -25.95 -21.60 -0.65
N SER A 74 -26.32 -20.32 -0.50
CA SER A 74 -26.64 -19.44 -1.63
C SER A 74 -25.42 -19.18 -2.54
N LEU A 75 -24.21 -19.07 -1.97
CA LEU A 75 -22.98 -18.92 -2.74
C LEU A 75 -22.64 -20.18 -3.53
N HIS A 76 -22.71 -21.35 -2.90
CA HIS A 76 -22.48 -22.62 -3.59
C HIS A 76 -23.52 -22.88 -4.69
N GLN A 77 -24.79 -22.53 -4.48
CA GLN A 77 -25.80 -22.65 -5.52
C GLN A 77 -25.56 -21.67 -6.69
N LYS A 78 -25.08 -20.45 -6.40
CA LYS A 78 -24.88 -19.41 -7.41
C LYS A 78 -23.60 -19.59 -8.24
N TYR A 79 -22.56 -20.20 -7.67
CA TYR A 79 -21.23 -20.29 -8.27
C TYR A 79 -20.65 -21.72 -8.31
N GLY A 80 -21.38 -22.72 -7.82
CA GLY A 80 -20.92 -24.11 -7.73
C GLY A 80 -21.53 -25.07 -8.76
N GLU A 81 -22.27 -24.57 -9.76
CA GLU A 81 -22.56 -25.36 -10.96
C GLU A 81 -21.39 -25.21 -11.95
N GLU A 82 -20.45 -26.15 -11.89
CA GLU A 82 -19.86 -26.75 -13.09
C GLU A 82 -20.76 -27.91 -13.55
#